data_AF-A0A2T6ZC30-F1
#
_entry.id   AF-A0A2T6ZC30-F1
#
_cell.length_a   1.000
_cell.length_b   1.000
_cell.length_c   1.000
_cell.angle_alpha   90.00
_cell.angle_beta   90.00
_cell.angle_gamma   90.00
#
_symmetry.space_group_name_H-M   'P 1'
#
loop_
_entity.id
_entity.type
_entity.pdbx_description
1 polymer ?
#
loop_
_entity_poly.entity_id
_entity_poly.type
_entity_poly.pdbx_seq_one_letter_code
_entity_poly.pdbx_strand_id
1 'polypeptide(L)'
;MAPFNRSAWHDTHIYGSDNRDKLLGGLWAGGGITNEALYFMTEVVCCITDTFTLHDKNDELIERDASGLEPGTYYITTNGKVTVTQDVAHCRAGSRPTGPRCGSFRKAVRMRDKRCIATLRPVILANMNWWSGFEAAHVIPLAFQAQWDIGNFGSHITIPPPNPAHGTINSVQNGILLTREMHYAFDNYSWSINPDDNHKIVCFTPDLSYYGIAGRNLDQTFLDNPSRPPDELFRWHFRQAVLRNMKPS
;
A
#
# COMPACT_ATOMS: atom_id res chain seq x y z
N MET A 1 3.24 -21.73 -12.26
CA MET A 1 3.87 -20.50 -12.79
C MET A 1 4.78 -19.94 -11.71
N ALA A 2 6.01 -19.57 -12.06
CA ALA A 2 6.86 -18.80 -11.15
C ALA A 2 6.19 -17.44 -10.85
N PRO A 3 6.40 -16.86 -9.67
CA PRO A 3 5.94 -15.50 -9.39
C PRO A 3 6.52 -14.54 -10.45
N PHE A 4 5.72 -13.58 -10.90
CA PHE A 4 6.20 -12.57 -11.84
C PHE A 4 7.33 -11.77 -11.19
N ASN A 5 8.48 -11.64 -11.86
CA ASN A 5 9.60 -10.88 -11.32
C ASN A 5 9.27 -9.38 -11.35
N ARG A 6 9.06 -8.78 -10.17
CA ARG A 6 8.70 -7.36 -10.06
C ARG A 6 9.85 -6.42 -10.39
N SER A 7 11.10 -6.88 -10.29
CA SER A 7 12.25 -6.09 -10.70
C SER A 7 12.29 -5.78 -12.20
N ALA A 8 11.45 -6.44 -13.01
CA ALA A 8 11.41 -6.27 -14.47
C ALA A 8 10.96 -4.86 -14.93
N TRP A 9 10.33 -4.08 -14.05
CA TRP A 9 9.89 -2.71 -14.34
C TRP A 9 10.52 -1.66 -13.42
N HIS A 10 11.52 -2.04 -12.63
CA HIS A 10 12.25 -1.06 -11.83
C HIS A 10 13.03 -0.14 -12.77
N ASP A 11 12.80 1.16 -12.63
CA ASP A 11 13.56 2.23 -13.29
C ASP A 11 14.35 3.06 -12.26
N THR A 12 14.07 2.87 -10.96
CA THR A 12 14.83 3.41 -9.85
C THR A 12 15.49 2.29 -9.04
N HIS A 13 16.78 2.44 -8.74
CA HIS A 13 17.60 1.43 -8.06
C HIS A 13 18.37 2.04 -6.89
N ILE A 14 18.47 1.30 -5.78
CA ILE A 14 19.07 1.74 -4.53
C ILE A 14 20.23 0.82 -4.17
N TYR A 15 21.40 1.41 -3.92
CA TYR A 15 22.65 0.71 -3.57
C TYR A 15 23.25 1.27 -2.27
N GLY A 16 24.20 0.55 -1.68
CA GLY A 16 25.04 1.11 -0.61
C GLY A 16 26.17 1.95 -1.21
N SER A 17 26.52 3.07 -0.59
CA SER A 17 27.67 3.86 -1.05
C SER A 17 29.01 3.14 -0.85
N ASP A 18 29.10 2.26 0.15
CA ASP A 18 30.23 1.40 0.47
C ASP A 18 30.41 0.23 -0.51
N ASN A 19 29.31 -0.22 -1.12
CA ASN A 19 29.29 -1.26 -2.13
C ASN A 19 28.27 -0.94 -3.23
N ARG A 20 28.74 -0.19 -4.23
CA ARG A 20 27.93 0.29 -5.37
C ARG A 20 27.43 -0.83 -6.30
N ASP A 21 27.93 -2.06 -6.16
CA ASP A 21 27.50 -3.21 -6.96
C ASP A 21 26.39 -4.03 -6.27
N LYS A 22 26.12 -3.79 -4.99
CA LYS A 22 25.12 -4.53 -4.22
C LYS A 22 23.77 -3.82 -4.23
N LEU A 23 22.85 -4.31 -5.06
CA LEU A 23 21.46 -3.84 -5.08
C LEU A 23 20.78 -4.10 -3.73
N LEU A 24 20.30 -3.03 -3.09
CA LEU A 24 19.57 -3.07 -1.83
C LEU A 24 18.05 -2.99 -2.03
N GLY A 25 17.62 -2.41 -3.14
CA GLY A 25 16.23 -2.35 -3.54
C GLY A 25 16.04 -1.57 -4.84
N GLY A 26 14.81 -1.48 -5.31
CA GLY A 26 14.46 -0.65 -6.45
C GLY A 26 12.96 -0.48 -6.55
N LEU A 27 12.48 0.38 -7.42
CA LEU A 27 11.05 0.58 -7.63
C LEU A 27 10.82 1.10 -9.04
N TRP A 28 9.55 1.08 -9.45
CA TRP A 28 9.09 1.95 -10.52
C TRP A 28 8.76 3.33 -9.92
N ALA A 29 9.37 4.39 -10.45
CA ALA A 29 9.11 5.78 -10.08
C ALA A 29 7.74 6.24 -10.62
N GLY A 30 6.69 5.63 -10.10
CA GLY A 30 5.31 5.97 -10.45
C GLY A 30 4.97 7.43 -10.13
N GLY A 31 4.07 7.99 -10.92
CA GLY A 31 3.66 9.39 -10.76
C GLY A 31 3.26 9.74 -9.32
N GLY A 32 3.82 10.84 -8.80
CA GLY A 32 3.52 11.38 -7.48
C GLY A 32 4.35 10.82 -6.32
N ILE A 33 5.24 9.85 -6.55
CA ILE A 33 6.27 9.48 -5.57
C ILE A 33 7.24 10.66 -5.44
N THR A 34 7.56 11.05 -4.21
CA THR A 34 8.48 12.14 -3.89
C THR A 34 9.79 11.59 -3.32
N ASN A 35 10.80 12.45 -3.22
CA ASN A 35 12.07 12.12 -2.55
C ASN A 35 11.82 11.73 -1.09
N GLU A 36 11.01 12.49 -0.35
CA GLU A 36 10.62 12.15 1.03
C GLU A 36 9.99 10.75 1.12
N ALA A 37 9.13 10.39 0.16
CA ALA A 37 8.55 9.05 0.09
C ALA A 37 9.63 7.99 -0.18
N LEU A 38 10.62 8.26 -1.04
CA LEU A 38 11.75 7.35 -1.28
C LEU A 38 12.57 7.12 0.00
N TYR A 39 12.84 8.15 0.81
CA TYR A 39 13.50 8.00 2.11
C TYR A 39 12.72 7.05 3.03
N PHE A 40 11.42 7.29 3.20
CA PHE A 40 10.56 6.43 4.01
C PHE A 40 10.54 4.99 3.49
N MET A 41 10.39 4.81 2.19
CA MET A 41 10.37 3.47 1.58
C MET A 41 11.71 2.76 1.75
N THR A 42 12.82 3.49 1.70
CA THR A 42 14.18 2.97 1.97
C THR A 42 14.30 2.48 3.42
N GLU A 43 13.78 3.23 4.39
CA GLU A 43 13.70 2.82 5.81
C GLU A 43 12.85 1.55 6.02
N VAL A 44 11.87 1.29 5.13
CA VAL A 44 11.08 0.05 5.18
C VAL A 44 11.88 -1.15 4.65
N VAL A 45 12.65 -1.00 3.57
CA VAL A 45 13.39 -2.11 2.95
C VAL A 45 14.78 -2.34 3.52
N CYS A 46 15.39 -1.33 4.16
CA CYS A 46 16.73 -1.42 4.71
C CYS A 46 16.74 -1.23 6.24
N CYS A 47 17.49 -2.09 6.93
CA CYS A 47 17.92 -1.85 8.31
C CYS A 47 19.23 -1.06 8.27
N ILE A 48 19.17 0.20 8.71
CA ILE A 48 20.29 1.14 8.75
C ILE A 48 20.60 1.45 10.22
N THR A 49 21.85 1.29 10.64
CA THR A 49 22.23 1.43 12.06
C THR A 49 22.55 2.85 12.50
N ASP A 50 22.45 3.82 11.59
CA ASP A 50 22.72 5.24 11.83
C ASP A 50 21.83 6.09 10.89
N THR A 51 21.93 7.42 10.96
CA THR A 51 21.30 8.31 9.98
C THR A 51 21.88 8.08 8.58
N PHE A 52 21.09 8.39 7.55
CA PHE A 52 21.51 8.26 6.16
C PHE A 52 20.98 9.39 5.30
N THR A 53 21.69 9.62 4.20
CA THR A 53 21.27 10.45 3.08
C THR A 53 21.20 9.60 1.81
N LEU A 54 20.43 10.07 0.83
CA LEU A 54 20.40 9.52 -0.52
C LEU A 54 21.17 10.45 -1.45
N HIS A 55 22.00 9.87 -2.30
CA HIS A 55 22.73 10.58 -3.34
C HIS A 55 22.43 9.97 -4.70
N ASP A 56 22.45 10.78 -5.76
CA ASP A 56 22.28 10.29 -7.13
C ASP A 56 23.58 9.69 -7.69
N LYS A 57 23.57 9.32 -8.98
CA LYS A 57 24.75 8.80 -9.70
C LYS A 57 25.93 9.78 -9.80
N ASN A 58 25.67 11.08 -9.67
CA ASN A 58 26.68 12.14 -9.71
C ASN A 58 27.16 12.52 -8.29
N ASP A 59 26.74 11.78 -7.26
CA ASP A 59 27.02 12.04 -5.85
C ASP A 59 26.29 13.29 -5.30
N GLU A 60 25.29 13.79 -6.02
CA GLU A 60 24.48 14.94 -5.59
C GLU A 60 23.49 14.51 -4.51
N LEU A 61 23.39 15.29 -3.43
CA LEU A 61 22.46 15.05 -2.35
C LEU A 61 21.01 15.16 -2.83
N ILE A 62 20.22 14.14 -2.54
CA ILE A 62 18.78 14.14 -2.76
C ILE A 62 18.13 14.64 -1.47
N GLU A 63 17.61 15.86 -1.51
CA GLU A 63 16.90 16.45 -0.38
C GLU A 63 15.69 15.61 0.02
N ARG A 64 15.44 15.49 1.32
CA ARG A 64 14.25 14.80 1.85
C ARG A 64 13.05 15.76 1.78
N ASP A 65 12.46 15.87 0.59
CA ASP A 65 11.44 16.86 0.30
C ASP A 65 10.29 16.34 -0.57
N ALA A 66 9.34 17.23 -0.89
CA ALA A 66 8.19 16.93 -1.73
C ALA A 66 8.50 16.96 -3.25
N SER A 67 9.77 17.08 -3.65
CA SER A 67 10.16 17.06 -5.06
C SER A 67 9.87 15.67 -5.65
N GLY A 68 9.49 15.63 -6.92
CA GLY A 68 9.18 14.38 -7.62
C GLY A 68 10.40 13.47 -7.70
N LEU A 69 10.18 12.18 -7.46
CA LEU A 69 11.22 11.16 -7.64
C LEU A 69 11.48 10.96 -9.14
N GLU A 70 12.74 11.12 -9.54
CA GLU A 70 13.18 10.82 -10.89
C GLU A 70 13.62 9.34 -11.02
N PRO A 71 13.43 8.71 -12.19
CA PRO A 71 14.05 7.43 -12.49
C PRO A 71 15.58 7.53 -12.42
N GLY A 72 16.24 6.55 -11.80
CA GLY A 72 17.70 6.61 -11.68
C GLY A 72 18.35 5.63 -10.73
N THR A 73 19.60 5.94 -10.38
CA THR A 73 20.38 5.16 -9.41
C THR A 73 20.68 6.05 -8.22
N TYR A 74 20.36 5.54 -7.04
CA TYR A 74 20.49 6.21 -5.77
C TYR A 74 21.38 5.40 -4.83
N TYR A 75 22.16 6.09 -4.01
CA TYR A 75 23.10 5.50 -3.07
C TYR A 75 22.76 5.92 -1.66
N ILE A 76 22.67 4.95 -0.75
CA ILE A 76 22.54 5.18 0.68
C ILE A 76 23.92 5.50 1.23
N THR A 77 24.11 6.74 1.70
CA THR A 77 25.32 7.18 2.38
C THR A 77 25.06 7.26 3.88
N THR A 78 25.87 6.55 4.67
CA THR A 78 25.75 6.48 6.12
C THR A 78 27.10 6.11 6.74
N ASN A 79 27.33 6.46 8.01
CA ASN A 79 28.46 5.95 8.80
C ASN A 79 28.14 4.56 9.42
N GLY A 80 26.87 4.16 9.38
CA GLY A 80 26.40 2.89 9.89
C GLY A 80 26.55 1.74 8.89
N LYS A 81 25.94 0.61 9.24
CA LYS A 81 25.78 -0.54 8.35
C LYS A 81 24.41 -0.50 7.69
N VAL A 82 24.37 -0.90 6.42
CA VAL A 82 23.12 -1.05 5.66
C VAL A 82 22.92 -2.51 5.30
N THR A 83 21.76 -3.05 5.65
CA THR A 83 21.34 -4.41 5.27
C THR A 83 19.89 -4.41 4.80
N VAL A 84 19.54 -5.29 3.87
CA VAL A 84 18.14 -5.47 3.47
C VAL A 84 17.39 -6.17 4.59
N THR A 85 16.20 -5.67 4.91
CA THR A 85 15.34 -6.24 5.96
C THR A 85 15.01 -7.72 5.68
N GLN A 86 14.89 -8.51 6.75
CA GLN A 86 14.41 -9.88 6.66
C GLN A 86 12.88 -9.96 6.57
N ASP A 87 12.18 -8.84 6.80
CA ASP A 87 10.72 -8.77 6.67
C ASP A 87 10.28 -9.13 5.25
N VAL A 88 9.25 -9.96 5.14
CA VAL A 88 8.66 -10.37 3.86
C VAL A 88 7.23 -9.86 3.78
N ALA A 89 6.85 -9.38 2.59
CA ALA A 89 5.49 -8.96 2.36
C ALA A 89 4.52 -10.14 2.50
N HIS A 90 3.45 -9.94 3.27
CA HIS A 90 2.41 -10.95 3.42
C HIS A 90 1.59 -11.07 2.13
N CYS A 91 1.94 -12.02 1.26
CA CYS A 91 1.25 -12.24 0.00
C CYS A 91 0.11 -13.25 0.16
N ARG A 92 -1.06 -12.98 -0.44
CA ARG A 92 -2.14 -13.98 -0.49
C ARG A 92 -1.71 -15.16 -1.36
N ALA A 93 -1.30 -16.26 -0.75
CA ALA A 93 -1.03 -17.52 -1.44
C ALA A 93 -2.35 -18.22 -1.76
N GLY A 94 -3.15 -17.70 -2.70
CA GLY A 94 -4.33 -18.38 -3.25
C GLY A 94 -5.34 -18.97 -2.24
N SER A 95 -5.29 -18.54 -0.98
CA SER A 95 -6.03 -19.21 0.09
C SER A 95 -7.42 -18.62 0.20
N ARG A 96 -8.42 -19.50 0.16
CA ARG A 96 -9.81 -19.20 0.50
C ARG A 96 -9.85 -18.42 1.82
N PRO A 97 -10.65 -17.34 1.92
CA PRO A 97 -10.76 -16.58 3.15
C PRO A 97 -11.12 -17.51 4.32
N THR A 98 -10.29 -17.51 5.35
CA THR A 98 -10.53 -18.17 6.63
C THR A 98 -11.56 -17.34 7.39
N GLY A 99 -12.83 -17.50 7.04
CA GLY A 99 -13.96 -16.85 7.69
C GLY A 99 -15.10 -16.55 6.72
N PRO A 100 -16.37 -16.58 7.18
CA PRO A 100 -17.49 -16.19 6.34
C PRO A 100 -17.35 -14.72 5.96
N ARG A 101 -17.27 -14.42 4.65
CA ARG A 101 -17.40 -13.04 4.17
C ARG A 101 -18.71 -12.47 4.71
N CYS A 102 -18.60 -11.53 5.64
CA CYS A 102 -19.76 -11.07 6.36
C CYS A 102 -20.66 -10.21 5.46
N GLY A 103 -21.92 -10.60 5.32
CA GLY A 103 -22.91 -9.83 4.54
C GLY A 103 -23.06 -8.40 5.03
N SER A 104 -22.95 -8.18 6.35
CA SER A 104 -23.04 -6.83 6.95
C SER A 104 -21.80 -5.99 6.63
N PHE A 105 -20.59 -6.54 6.65
CA PHE A 105 -19.37 -5.85 6.21
C PHE A 105 -19.52 -5.32 4.79
N ARG A 106 -19.86 -6.21 3.85
CA ARG A 106 -20.01 -5.87 2.44
C ARG A 106 -21.09 -4.80 2.24
N LYS A 107 -22.21 -4.91 2.95
CA LYS A 107 -23.30 -3.92 2.89
C LYS A 107 -22.85 -2.56 3.43
N ALA A 108 -22.17 -2.54 4.58
CA ALA A 108 -21.73 -1.30 5.22
C ALA A 108 -20.72 -0.54 4.35
N VAL A 109 -19.69 -1.21 3.82
CA VAL A 109 -18.69 -0.60 2.93
C VAL A 109 -19.34 -0.04 1.67
N ARG A 110 -20.21 -0.82 1.03
CA ARG A 110 -20.96 -0.40 -0.16
C ARG A 110 -21.78 0.86 0.08
N MET A 111 -22.52 0.90 1.19
CA MET A 111 -23.37 2.02 1.55
C MET A 111 -22.57 3.27 1.95
N ARG A 112 -21.39 3.10 2.57
CA ARG A 112 -20.49 4.19 2.92
C ARG A 112 -19.88 4.84 1.68
N ASP A 113 -19.33 4.03 0.78
CA ASP A 113 -18.47 4.55 -0.29
C ASP A 113 -19.23 4.93 -1.56
N LYS A 114 -20.12 4.06 -2.04
CA LYS A 114 -20.91 4.23 -3.29
C LYS A 114 -20.11 4.59 -4.57
N ARG A 115 -18.78 4.56 -4.52
CA ARG A 115 -17.84 4.72 -5.63
C ARG A 115 -16.55 3.95 -5.32
N CYS A 116 -15.76 3.66 -6.34
CA CYS A 116 -14.41 3.16 -6.13
C CYS A 116 -13.56 4.26 -5.49
N ILE A 117 -12.95 4.02 -4.34
CA ILE A 117 -12.17 5.07 -3.66
C ILE A 117 -10.90 5.44 -4.44
N ALA A 118 -10.37 4.50 -5.25
CA ALA A 118 -9.15 4.70 -6.02
C ALA A 118 -9.42 5.46 -7.31
N THR A 119 -10.44 5.06 -8.09
CA THR A 119 -10.73 5.62 -9.42
C THR A 119 -11.82 6.68 -9.41
N LEU A 120 -12.50 6.88 -8.27
CA LEU A 120 -13.70 7.70 -8.10
C LEU A 120 -14.89 7.30 -8.96
N ARG A 121 -14.82 6.19 -9.70
CA ARG A 121 -15.91 5.67 -10.53
C ARG A 121 -17.15 5.41 -9.66
N PRO A 122 -18.29 6.08 -9.89
CA PRO A 122 -19.49 5.92 -9.08
C PRO A 122 -20.23 4.61 -9.38
N VAL A 123 -20.93 4.10 -8.38
CA VAL A 123 -21.88 2.99 -8.53
C VAL A 123 -23.25 3.57 -8.93
N ILE A 124 -23.50 3.69 -10.24
CA ILE A 124 -24.69 4.35 -10.80
C ILE A 124 -26.01 3.76 -10.27
N LEU A 125 -26.08 2.44 -10.09
CA LEU A 125 -27.29 1.71 -9.70
C LEU A 125 -27.29 1.30 -8.22
N ALA A 126 -26.56 2.02 -7.36
CA ALA A 126 -26.48 1.73 -5.93
C ALA A 126 -27.86 1.74 -5.24
N ASN A 127 -28.77 2.64 -5.66
CA ASN A 127 -30.14 2.73 -5.17
C ASN A 127 -30.99 1.48 -5.46
N MET A 128 -30.67 0.76 -6.54
CA MET A 128 -31.29 -0.52 -6.91
C MET A 128 -30.54 -1.72 -6.31
N ASN A 129 -29.64 -1.49 -5.36
CA ASN A 129 -28.76 -2.51 -4.78
C ASN A 129 -27.93 -3.28 -5.84
N TRP A 130 -27.64 -2.63 -6.97
CA TRP A 130 -26.88 -3.22 -8.06
C TRP A 130 -25.42 -2.75 -8.02
N TRP A 131 -24.55 -3.64 -7.54
CA TRP A 131 -23.13 -3.37 -7.27
C TRP A 131 -22.19 -4.04 -8.29
N SER A 132 -22.70 -4.35 -9.49
CA SER A 132 -21.90 -5.06 -10.50
C SER A 132 -20.61 -4.29 -10.83
N GLY A 133 -19.48 -5.00 -10.86
CA GLY A 133 -18.16 -4.42 -11.08
C GLY A 133 -17.48 -3.83 -9.85
N PHE A 134 -18.12 -3.83 -8.67
CA PHE A 134 -17.56 -3.30 -7.43
C PHE A 134 -17.50 -4.33 -6.31
N GLU A 135 -16.41 -4.27 -5.53
CA GLU A 135 -16.11 -5.21 -4.47
C GLU A 135 -15.70 -4.47 -3.20
N ALA A 136 -16.22 -4.93 -2.06
CA ALA A 136 -15.76 -4.48 -0.75
C ALA A 136 -14.48 -5.27 -0.43
N ALA A 137 -13.36 -4.58 -0.43
CA ALA A 137 -12.05 -5.11 -0.12
C ALA A 137 -11.74 -4.84 1.36
N HIS A 138 -11.14 -5.82 2.03
CA HIS A 138 -10.54 -5.59 3.34
C HIS A 138 -9.18 -4.89 3.16
N VAL A 139 -8.87 -3.88 3.96
CA VAL A 139 -7.55 -3.22 3.94
C VAL A 139 -6.48 -4.18 4.47
N ILE A 140 -6.75 -4.81 5.62
CA ILE A 140 -6.02 -5.99 6.09
C ILE A 140 -6.87 -7.23 5.76
N PRO A 141 -6.46 -8.06 4.79
CA PRO A 141 -7.18 -9.26 4.39
C PRO A 141 -7.53 -10.22 5.52
N LEU A 142 -8.69 -10.88 5.42
CA LEU A 142 -9.09 -11.97 6.34
C LEU A 142 -8.08 -13.12 6.43
N ALA A 143 -7.32 -13.37 5.36
CA ALA A 143 -6.25 -14.37 5.34
C ALA A 143 -5.10 -14.03 6.31
N PHE A 144 -5.04 -12.79 6.79
CA PHE A 144 -4.02 -12.29 7.70
C PHE A 144 -4.59 -11.97 9.09
N GLN A 145 -5.58 -12.76 9.54
CA GLN A 145 -6.11 -12.65 10.91
C GLN A 145 -5.01 -12.76 11.98
N ALA A 146 -4.02 -13.64 11.79
CA ALA A 146 -2.91 -13.74 12.72
C ALA A 146 -2.12 -12.42 12.82
N GLN A 147 -1.85 -11.75 11.69
CA GLN A 147 -1.19 -10.45 11.66
C GLN A 147 -2.10 -9.36 12.24
N TRP A 148 -3.41 -9.44 12.00
CA TRP A 148 -4.40 -8.57 12.63
C TRP A 148 -4.31 -8.61 14.16
N ASP A 149 -4.21 -9.83 14.72
CA ASP A 149 -4.15 -10.07 16.16
C ASP A 149 -2.78 -9.66 16.74
N ILE A 150 -1.68 -10.05 16.10
CA ILE A 150 -0.31 -9.71 16.54
C ILE A 150 -0.11 -8.19 16.55
N GLY A 151 -0.58 -7.49 15.52
CA GLY A 151 -0.50 -6.04 15.44
C GLY A 151 -1.54 -5.31 16.30
N ASN A 152 -2.41 -6.04 17.01
CA ASN A 152 -3.51 -5.49 17.79
C ASN A 152 -4.38 -4.49 17.01
N PHE A 153 -4.57 -4.68 15.70
CA PHE A 153 -5.28 -3.72 14.85
C PHE A 153 -6.75 -3.53 15.28
N GLY A 154 -7.29 -4.52 15.99
CA GLY A 154 -8.61 -4.43 16.62
C GLY A 154 -8.76 -3.26 17.59
N SER A 155 -7.70 -2.78 18.24
CA SER A 155 -7.79 -1.64 19.17
C SER A 155 -8.04 -0.30 18.48
N HIS A 156 -7.79 -0.20 17.17
CA HIS A 156 -8.07 1.00 16.37
C HIS A 156 -9.50 1.06 15.84
N ILE A 157 -10.29 -0.01 16.04
CA ILE A 157 -11.67 -0.10 15.57
C ILE A 157 -12.62 0.51 16.60
N THR A 158 -13.36 1.53 16.18
CA THR A 158 -14.39 2.20 16.97
C THR A 158 -15.81 1.79 16.59
N ILE A 159 -15.97 1.14 15.43
CA ILE A 159 -17.26 0.65 14.91
C ILE A 159 -17.15 -0.87 14.72
N PRO A 160 -17.43 -1.68 15.75
CA PRO A 160 -17.37 -3.13 15.64
C PRO A 160 -18.46 -3.66 14.68
N PRO A 161 -18.31 -4.90 14.15
CA PRO A 161 -19.38 -5.52 13.37
C PRO A 161 -20.65 -5.72 14.21
N PRO A 162 -21.86 -5.71 13.60
CA PRO A 162 -23.11 -5.89 14.33
C PRO A 162 -23.23 -7.20 15.10
N ASN A 163 -22.57 -8.27 14.62
CA ASN A 163 -22.43 -9.53 15.34
C ASN A 163 -20.98 -9.65 15.83
N PRO A 164 -20.73 -9.58 17.15
CA PRO A 164 -19.39 -9.69 17.73
C PRO A 164 -18.67 -10.99 17.34
N ALA A 165 -19.41 -12.08 17.08
CA ALA A 165 -18.82 -13.35 16.66
C ALA A 165 -18.11 -13.29 15.30
N HIS A 166 -18.32 -12.22 14.52
CA HIS A 166 -17.61 -12.01 13.26
C HIS A 166 -16.21 -11.41 13.45
N GLY A 167 -15.84 -10.97 14.65
CA GLY A 167 -14.53 -10.38 14.94
C GLY A 167 -14.33 -8.98 14.36
N THR A 168 -13.51 -8.16 15.03
CA THR A 168 -13.29 -6.74 14.66
C THR A 168 -12.68 -6.56 13.27
N ILE A 169 -12.01 -7.58 12.72
CA ILE A 169 -11.50 -7.60 11.33
C ILE A 169 -12.61 -7.38 10.28
N ASN A 170 -13.86 -7.73 10.62
CA ASN A 170 -15.04 -7.55 9.77
C ASN A 170 -15.76 -6.21 10.01
N SER A 171 -15.12 -5.28 10.73
CA SER A 171 -15.58 -3.89 10.82
C SER A 171 -15.58 -3.23 9.45
N VAL A 172 -16.54 -2.33 9.22
CA VAL A 172 -16.56 -1.43 8.06
C VAL A 172 -15.28 -0.58 7.96
N GLN A 173 -14.66 -0.29 9.10
CA GLN A 173 -13.39 0.43 9.20
C GLN A 173 -12.19 -0.40 8.70
N ASN A 174 -12.31 -1.71 8.51
CA ASN A 174 -11.29 -2.47 7.78
C ASN A 174 -11.64 -2.63 6.29
N GLY A 175 -12.56 -1.83 5.74
CA GLY A 175 -13.08 -2.03 4.40
C GLY A 175 -13.02 -0.79 3.51
N ILE A 176 -12.84 -1.01 2.21
CA ILE A 176 -12.92 0.00 1.14
C ILE A 176 -13.65 -0.57 -0.08
N LEU A 177 -14.37 0.27 -0.82
CA LEU A 177 -15.03 -0.12 -2.06
C LEU A 177 -14.12 0.17 -3.25
N LEU A 178 -13.89 -0.86 -4.07
CA LEU A 178 -13.02 -0.80 -5.25
C LEU A 178 -13.76 -1.37 -6.47
N THR A 179 -13.33 -1.00 -7.68
CA THR A 179 -13.68 -1.82 -8.85
C THR A 179 -12.98 -3.18 -8.75
N ARG A 180 -13.46 -4.19 -9.48
CA ARG A 180 -12.84 -5.53 -9.48
C ARG A 180 -11.35 -5.48 -9.82
N GLU A 181 -10.98 -4.68 -10.80
CA GLU A 181 -9.60 -4.52 -11.27
C GLU A 181 -8.74 -3.87 -10.18
N MET A 182 -9.26 -2.82 -9.53
CA MET A 182 -8.54 -2.15 -8.45
C MET A 182 -8.42 -3.02 -7.20
N HIS A 183 -9.43 -3.82 -6.87
CA HIS A 183 -9.37 -4.78 -5.76
C HIS A 183 -8.31 -5.86 -6.02
N TYR A 184 -8.28 -6.42 -7.23
CA TYR A 184 -7.24 -7.36 -7.62
C TYR A 184 -5.84 -6.76 -7.52
N ALA A 185 -5.66 -5.53 -8.02
CA ALA A 185 -4.38 -4.83 -7.96
C ALA A 185 -3.97 -4.47 -6.52
N PHE A 186 -4.93 -4.09 -5.67
CA PHE A 186 -4.71 -3.77 -4.26
C PHE A 186 -4.26 -5.00 -3.47
N ASP A 187 -4.97 -6.14 -3.62
CA ASP A 187 -4.60 -7.43 -3.01
C ASP A 187 -3.22 -7.95 -3.46
N ASN A 188 -2.77 -7.54 -4.66
CA ASN A 188 -1.45 -7.87 -5.19
C ASN A 188 -0.37 -6.84 -4.83
N TYR A 189 -0.74 -5.79 -4.10
CA TYR A 189 0.12 -4.66 -3.76
C TYR A 189 0.69 -3.92 -4.98
N SER A 190 0.00 -3.93 -6.11
CA SER A 190 0.39 -3.12 -7.28
C SER A 190 0.19 -1.62 -7.05
N TRP A 191 -0.67 -1.27 -6.08
CA TRP A 191 -0.80 0.08 -5.55
C TRP A 191 -1.20 0.02 -4.07
N SER A 192 -1.01 1.13 -3.37
CA SER A 192 -1.46 1.32 -1.98
C SER A 192 -1.72 2.79 -1.69
N ILE A 193 -2.18 3.09 -0.49
CA ILE A 193 -2.39 4.45 0.02
C ILE A 193 -1.33 4.72 1.09
N ASN A 194 -0.58 5.81 0.96
CA ASN A 194 0.32 6.31 1.99
C ASN A 194 -0.42 7.32 2.88
N PRO A 195 -0.85 6.95 4.09
CA PRO A 195 -1.57 7.88 4.97
C PRO A 195 -0.68 9.03 5.48
N ASP A 196 0.64 8.84 5.49
CA ASP A 196 1.61 9.81 6.00
C ASP A 196 2.01 10.86 4.95
N ASP A 197 1.52 10.71 3.71
CA ASP A 197 1.66 11.67 2.61
C ASP A 197 0.27 12.08 2.12
N ASN A 198 -0.52 12.64 3.03
CA ASN A 198 -1.89 13.13 2.78
C ASN A 198 -2.79 12.08 2.09
N HIS A 199 -2.69 10.81 2.48
CA HIS A 199 -3.43 9.68 1.88
C HIS A 199 -3.23 9.56 0.36
N LYS A 200 -2.00 9.83 -0.11
CA LYS A 200 -1.62 9.71 -1.52
C LYS A 200 -1.67 8.26 -2.00
N ILE A 201 -2.22 8.05 -3.19
CA ILE A 201 -2.19 6.78 -3.91
C ILE A 201 -0.80 6.62 -4.54
N VAL A 202 -0.11 5.56 -4.13
CA VAL A 202 1.20 5.17 -4.66
C VAL A 202 1.03 3.92 -5.51
N CYS A 203 1.40 4.01 -6.80
CA CYS A 203 1.41 2.87 -7.71
C CYS A 203 2.85 2.35 -7.86
N PHE A 204 3.03 1.04 -7.74
CA PHE A 204 4.32 0.38 -7.81
C PHE A 204 4.53 -0.38 -9.13
N THR A 205 3.54 -0.36 -10.02
CA THR A 205 3.54 -1.06 -11.29
C THR A 205 2.98 -0.17 -12.42
N PRO A 206 3.55 -0.23 -13.63
CA PRO A 206 3.15 0.63 -14.74
C PRO A 206 1.79 0.27 -15.37
N ASP A 207 1.27 -0.95 -15.13
CA ASP A 207 -0.01 -1.44 -15.67
C ASP A 207 -1.23 -0.64 -15.20
N LEU A 208 -1.09 0.11 -14.10
CA LEU A 208 -2.16 0.98 -13.57
C LEU A 208 -2.15 2.40 -14.15
N SER A 209 -1.16 2.76 -14.97
CA SER A 209 -0.97 4.14 -15.45
C SER A 209 -2.17 4.68 -16.24
N TYR A 210 -2.85 3.82 -17.02
CA TYR A 210 -4.04 4.19 -17.80
C TYR A 210 -5.20 4.72 -16.93
N TYR A 211 -5.27 4.33 -15.65
CA TYR A 211 -6.32 4.80 -14.75
C TYR A 211 -6.07 6.21 -14.18
N GLY A 212 -4.86 6.76 -14.33
CA GLY A 212 -4.52 8.10 -13.84
C GLY A 212 -4.70 8.27 -12.33
N ILE A 213 -4.44 7.21 -11.55
CA ILE A 213 -4.65 7.22 -10.10
C ILE A 213 -3.39 7.60 -9.30
N ALA A 214 -2.21 7.39 -9.88
CA ALA A 214 -0.94 7.61 -9.21
C ALA A 214 -0.78 9.08 -8.80
N GLY A 215 -0.35 9.31 -7.55
CA GLY A 215 -0.11 10.65 -7.01
C GLY A 215 -1.36 11.38 -6.53
N ARG A 216 -2.56 10.85 -6.76
CA ARG A 216 -3.80 11.47 -6.26
C ARG A 216 -4.00 11.17 -4.78
N ASN A 217 -4.52 12.12 -4.04
CA ASN A 217 -4.96 11.92 -2.67
C ASN A 217 -6.38 11.34 -2.62
N LEU A 218 -6.71 10.61 -1.57
CA LEU A 218 -8.09 10.20 -1.34
C LEU A 218 -9.00 11.43 -1.17
N ASP A 219 -10.24 11.30 -1.66
CA ASP A 219 -11.24 12.37 -1.60
C ASP A 219 -11.59 12.73 -0.15
N GLN A 220 -11.66 14.04 0.15
CA GLN A 220 -11.90 14.54 1.50
C GLN A 220 -13.21 14.01 2.11
N THR A 221 -14.26 13.81 1.30
CA THR A 221 -15.55 13.24 1.77
C THR A 221 -15.38 11.83 2.33
N PHE A 222 -14.44 11.05 1.77
CA PHE A 222 -14.10 9.74 2.30
C PHE A 222 -13.29 9.86 3.60
N LEU A 223 -12.35 10.81 3.66
CA LEU A 223 -11.49 11.05 4.83
C LEU A 223 -12.26 11.62 6.04
N ASP A 224 -13.29 12.42 5.80
CA ASP A 224 -14.16 13.00 6.82
C ASP A 224 -15.15 11.98 7.41
N ASN A 225 -15.33 10.83 6.74
CA ASN A 225 -16.25 9.81 7.22
C ASN A 225 -15.65 9.07 8.41
N PRO A 226 -16.25 9.12 9.63
CA PRO A 226 -15.70 8.46 10.81
C PRO A 226 -15.66 6.92 10.70
N SER A 227 -16.40 6.36 9.74
CA SER A 227 -16.39 4.93 9.43
C SER A 227 -15.33 4.53 8.41
N ARG A 228 -14.46 5.45 7.97
CA ARG A 228 -13.29 5.14 7.11
C ARG A 228 -12.29 4.24 7.82
N PRO A 229 -11.35 3.62 7.09
CA PRO A 229 -10.23 2.96 7.73
C PRO A 229 -9.32 3.90 8.53
N PRO A 230 -8.94 3.52 9.76
CA PRO A 230 -7.86 4.16 10.50
C PRO A 230 -6.55 4.10 9.71
N ASP A 231 -5.70 5.11 9.93
CA ASP A 231 -4.47 5.28 9.17
C ASP A 231 -3.48 4.14 9.42
N GLU A 232 -3.56 3.48 10.58
CA GLU A 232 -2.75 2.31 10.92
C GLU A 232 -2.97 1.14 9.97
N LEU A 233 -4.19 0.96 9.47
CA LEU A 233 -4.50 -0.12 8.54
C LEU A 233 -3.92 0.20 7.15
N PHE A 234 -4.01 1.46 6.71
CA PHE A 234 -3.37 1.90 5.47
C PHE A 234 -1.85 1.83 5.56
N ARG A 235 -1.27 2.24 6.70
CA ARG A 235 0.18 2.17 6.95
C ARG A 235 0.70 0.74 6.92
N TRP A 236 -0.05 -0.20 7.50
CA TRP A 236 0.27 -1.63 7.39
C TRP A 236 0.27 -2.09 5.92
N HIS A 237 -0.80 -1.78 5.17
CA HIS A 237 -0.91 -2.20 3.77
C HIS A 237 0.18 -1.56 2.90
N PHE A 238 0.49 -0.28 3.13
CA PHE A 238 1.56 0.44 2.44
C PHE A 238 2.93 -0.19 2.70
N ARG A 239 3.24 -0.54 3.96
CA ARG A 239 4.46 -1.29 4.30
C ARG A 239 4.55 -2.60 3.52
N GLN A 240 3.45 -3.36 3.42
CA GLN A 240 3.45 -4.60 2.63
C GLN A 240 3.72 -4.35 1.15
N ALA A 241 3.17 -3.27 0.59
CA ALA A 241 3.39 -2.90 -0.79
C ALA A 241 4.83 -2.48 -1.07
N VAL A 242 5.44 -1.70 -0.17
CA VAL A 242 6.85 -1.35 -0.26
C VAL A 242 7.72 -2.60 -0.19
N LEU A 243 7.51 -3.47 0.81
CA LEU A 243 8.28 -4.72 0.94
C LEU A 243 8.16 -5.62 -0.29
N ARG A 244 6.98 -5.70 -0.90
CA ARG A 244 6.74 -6.59 -2.05
C ARG A 244 7.35 -6.06 -3.34
N ASN A 245 7.31 -4.75 -3.54
CA ASN A 245 7.75 -4.15 -4.79
C ASN A 245 9.19 -3.66 -4.74
N MET A 246 9.76 -3.45 -3.55
CA MET A 246 11.07 -2.80 -3.47
C MET A 246 12.23 -3.69 -3.06
N LYS A 247 11.97 -4.81 -2.40
CA LYS A 247 13.05 -5.76 -2.08
C LYS A 247 13.60 -6.38 -3.37
N PRO A 248 14.93 -6.62 -3.45
CA PRO A 248 15.51 -7.36 -4.56
C PRO A 248 14.93 -8.77 -4.59
N SER A 249 14.58 -9.23 -5.81
CA SER A 249 14.01 -10.57 -6.08
C SER A 249 15.01 -11.70 -5.85
#